data_AF-A0A914RC64-F1
#
_entry.id   AF-A0A914RC64-F1
#
_cell.length_a   1.000
_cell.length_b   1.000
_cell.length_c   1.000
_cell.angle_alpha   90.00
_cell.angle_beta   90.00
_cell.angle_gamma   90.00
#
_symmetry.space_group_name_H-M   'P 1'
#
loop_
_entity.id
_entity.type
_entity.pdbx_description
1 polymer ?
#
loop_
_entity_poly.entity_id
_entity_poly.type
_entity_poly.pdbx_seq_one_letter_code
_entity_poly.pdbx_strand_id
1 'polypeptide(L)'
;MKSLLMEAYYKGQQELLFVVPFIAKIIVSCSKSTVFGANCAWIRAIMRVLAELHNEPDLKLNLKFEIEVLCKELNVDLRNLNVEGVLKDTE
;
A
#
# COMPACT_ATOMS: atom_id res chain seq x y z
N MET A 1 -6.74 -5.82 5.83
CA MET A 1 -5.80 -5.41 4.76
C MET A 1 -4.67 -4.56 5.29
N LYS A 2 -4.93 -3.42 5.98
CA LYS A 2 -3.87 -2.68 6.69
C LYS A 2 -3.02 -3.59 7.59
N SER A 3 -3.64 -4.33 8.52
CA SER A 3 -2.93 -5.25 9.41
C SER A 3 -2.19 -6.38 8.67
N LEU A 4 -2.73 -6.84 7.53
CA LEU A 4 -2.08 -7.87 6.71
C LEU A 4 -0.79 -7.34 6.06
N LEU A 5 -0.78 -6.08 5.58
CA LEU A 5 0.46 -5.43 5.10
C LEU A 5 1.48 -5.27 6.20
N MET A 6 1.05 -4.84 7.39
CA MET A 6 1.95 -4.66 8.53
C MET A 6 2.54 -6.00 8.97
N GLU A 7 1.73 -7.05 9.08
CA GLU A 7 2.21 -8.39 9.40
C GLU A 7 3.19 -8.93 8.34
N ALA A 8 2.89 -8.73 7.05
CA ALA A 8 3.80 -9.11 5.97
C ALA A 8 5.12 -8.35 6.03
N TYR A 9 5.08 -7.06 6.36
CA TYR A 9 6.27 -6.25 6.60
C TYR A 9 7.14 -6.84 7.72
N TYR A 10 6.54 -7.18 8.87
CA TYR A 10 7.26 -7.77 10.00
C TYR A 10 7.81 -9.18 9.71
N LYS A 11 7.11 -9.98 8.88
CA LYS A 11 7.58 -11.30 8.45
C LYS A 11 8.65 -11.24 7.35
N GLY A 12 8.75 -10.12 6.65
CA GLY A 12 9.81 -9.80 5.71
C GLY A 12 9.45 -9.92 4.23
N GLN A 13 10.47 -9.75 3.37
CA GLN A 13 10.31 -9.56 1.92
C GLN A 13 9.57 -10.69 1.20
N GLN A 14 9.65 -11.94 1.68
CA GLN A 14 8.95 -13.06 1.04
C GLN A 14 7.44 -12.91 1.17
N GLU A 15 6.93 -12.51 2.34
CA GLU A 15 5.49 -12.30 2.51
C GLU A 15 5.00 -11.07 1.73
N LEU A 16 5.79 -10.00 1.70
CA LEU A 16 5.47 -8.81 0.91
C LEU A 16 5.33 -9.11 -0.59
N LEU A 17 6.10 -10.05 -1.13
CA LEU A 17 5.98 -10.50 -2.53
C LEU A 17 4.59 -11.06 -2.87
N PHE A 18 3.88 -11.62 -1.90
CA PHE A 18 2.52 -12.14 -2.10
C PHE A 18 1.46 -11.12 -1.70
N VAL A 19 1.66 -10.45 -0.56
CA VAL A 19 0.65 -9.58 0.05
C VAL A 19 0.46 -8.26 -0.70
N VAL A 20 1.54 -7.65 -1.21
CA VAL A 20 1.44 -6.37 -1.93
C VAL A 20 0.64 -6.53 -3.24
N PRO A 21 0.95 -7.49 -4.14
CA PRO A 21 0.14 -7.69 -5.35
C PRO A 21 -1.30 -8.12 -5.05
N PHE A 22 -1.51 -8.92 -4.00
CA PHE A 22 -2.85 -9.32 -3.55
C PHE A 22 -3.71 -8.11 -3.19
N ILE A 23 -3.18 -7.19 -2.38
CA ILE A 23 -3.90 -5.98 -1.97
C ILE A 23 -4.06 -5.02 -3.15
N ALA A 24 -3.03 -4.82 -3.97
CA ALA A 24 -3.11 -3.93 -5.13
C ALA A 24 -4.29 -4.31 -6.04
N LYS A 25 -4.46 -5.60 -6.37
CA LYS A 25 -5.57 -6.08 -7.20
C LYS A 25 -6.96 -5.84 -6.58
N ILE A 26 -7.07 -5.98 -5.25
CA ILE A 26 -8.32 -5.70 -4.54
C ILE A 26 -8.63 -4.20 -4.61
N ILE A 27 -7.65 -3.35 -4.34
CA ILE A 27 -7.83 -1.88 -4.34
C ILE A 27 -8.19 -1.36 -5.75
N VAL A 28 -7.57 -1.90 -6.81
CA VAL A 28 -7.97 -1.59 -8.20
C VAL A 28 -9.43 -1.98 -8.47
N SER A 29 -9.92 -3.08 -7.88
CA SER A 29 -11.33 -3.45 -8.02
C SER A 29 -12.25 -2.52 -7.23
N CYS A 30 -11.83 -2.11 -6.03
CA CYS A 30 -12.56 -1.16 -5.19
C CYS A 30 -12.69 0.23 -5.83
N SER A 31 -11.70 0.68 -6.61
CA SER A 31 -11.69 2.02 -7.22
C SER A 31 -12.86 2.27 -8.17
N LYS A 32 -13.46 1.20 -8.70
CA LYS A 32 -14.66 1.24 -9.56
C LYS A 32 -15.96 1.49 -8.78
N SER A 33 -15.90 1.42 -7.45
CA SER A 33 -17.04 1.66 -6.57
C SER A 33 -17.26 3.16 -6.35
N THR A 34 -18.52 3.56 -6.24
CA THR A 34 -18.91 4.91 -5.81
C THR A 34 -18.57 5.20 -4.34
N VAL A 35 -18.41 4.16 -3.52
CA VAL A 35 -18.13 4.27 -2.08
C VAL A 35 -16.65 4.09 -1.77
N PHE A 36 -15.98 3.14 -2.45
CA PHE A 36 -14.59 2.75 -2.17
C PHE A 36 -13.58 3.35 -3.15
N GLY A 37 -13.78 4.62 -3.53
CA GLY A 37 -12.80 5.37 -4.32
C GLY A 37 -11.55 5.78 -3.52
N ALA A 38 -10.59 6.40 -4.18
CA ALA A 38 -9.31 6.85 -3.58
C ALA A 38 -9.47 7.78 -2.35
N ASN A 39 -10.61 8.47 -2.24
CA ASN A 39 -10.93 9.35 -1.12
C ASN A 39 -11.58 8.65 0.07
N CYS A 40 -11.96 7.37 -0.06
CA CYS A 40 -12.46 6.57 1.05
C CYS A 40 -11.39 6.44 2.14
N ALA A 41 -11.76 6.73 3.40
CA ALA A 41 -10.84 6.66 4.54
C ALA A 41 -10.15 5.29 4.66
N TRP A 42 -10.89 4.22 4.36
CA TRP A 42 -10.37 2.86 4.41
C TRP A 42 -9.32 2.59 3.32
N ILE A 43 -9.56 3.01 2.07
CA ILE A 43 -8.58 2.90 0.98
C ILE A 43 -7.36 3.76 1.28
N ARG A 44 -7.57 5.00 1.72
CA ARG A 44 -6.50 5.94 2.04
C ARG A 44 -5.59 5.40 3.15
N ALA A 45 -6.14 4.76 4.18
CA ALA A 45 -5.35 4.14 5.24
C ALA A 45 -4.43 3.02 4.73
N ILE A 46 -4.86 2.24 3.72
CA ILE A 46 -4.05 1.21 3.08
C ILE A 46 -2.98 1.85 2.19
N MET A 47 -3.35 2.87 1.41
CA MET A 47 -2.43 3.59 0.52
C MET A 47 -1.29 4.27 1.29
N ARG A 48 -1.57 4.81 2.48
CA ARG A 48 -0.52 5.37 3.35
C ARG A 48 0.53 4.32 3.72
N VAL A 49 0.12 3.13 4.16
CA VAL A 49 1.06 2.03 4.49
C VAL A 49 1.85 1.59 3.26
N LEU A 50 1.22 1.53 2.09
CA LEU A 50 1.94 1.24 0.84
C LEU A 50 2.95 2.34 0.49
N ALA A 51 2.65 3.61 0.77
CA ALA A 51 3.59 4.71 0.61
C ALA A 51 4.78 4.61 1.57
N GLU A 52 4.54 4.21 2.83
CA GLU A 52 5.64 3.95 3.77
C GLU A 52 6.53 2.80 3.28
N LEU A 53 5.93 1.70 2.81
CA LEU A 53 6.67 0.57 2.24
C LEU A 53 7.52 1.00 1.05
N HIS A 54 6.98 1.83 0.14
CA HIS A 54 7.72 2.33 -1.02
C HIS A 54 8.97 3.12 -0.63
N ASN A 55 8.93 3.84 0.50
CA ASN A 55 10.07 4.60 1.03
C ASN A 55 11.15 3.72 1.68
N GLU A 56 10.87 2.46 1.99
CA GLU A 56 11.88 1.58 2.57
C GLU A 56 13.01 1.33 1.55
N PRO A 57 14.28 1.57 1.93
CA PRO A 57 15.41 1.50 1.00
C PRO A 57 15.62 0.10 0.46
N ASP A 58 15.39 -0.92 1.28
CA ASP A 58 15.63 -2.33 0.97
C ASP A 58 14.40 -3.04 0.38
N LEU A 59 13.30 -2.32 0.12
CA LEU A 59 12.14 -2.90 -0.53
C LEU A 59 12.49 -3.31 -1.97
N LYS A 60 12.17 -4.57 -2.32
CA LYS A 60 12.41 -5.10 -3.66
C LYS A 60 11.77 -4.21 -4.73
N LEU A 61 12.52 -3.98 -5.81
CA LEU A 61 12.14 -3.04 -6.87
C LEU A 61 10.80 -3.38 -7.53
N ASN A 62 10.48 -4.66 -7.70
CA ASN A 62 9.19 -5.09 -8.24
C ASN A 62 8.01 -4.68 -7.35
N LEU A 63 8.19 -4.65 -6.03
CA LEU A 63 7.17 -4.19 -5.09
C LEU A 63 6.98 -2.67 -5.15
N LYS A 64 8.09 -1.91 -5.30
CA LYS A 64 8.00 -0.46 -5.54
C LYS A 64 7.22 -0.16 -6.81
N PHE A 65 7.52 -0.87 -7.90
CA PHE A 65 6.78 -0.72 -9.16
C PHE A 65 5.30 -1.09 -9.02
N GLU A 66 4.96 -2.17 -8.32
CA GLU A 66 3.56 -2.56 -8.09
C GLU A 66 2.78 -1.42 -7.39
N ILE A 67 3.39 -0.78 -6.39
CA ILE A 67 2.80 0.35 -5.67
C ILE A 67 2.63 1.58 -6.58
N GLU A 68 3.62 1.89 -7.41
CA GLU A 68 3.53 3.01 -8.36
C GLU A 68 2.47 2.78 -9.45
N VAL A 69 2.35 1.55 -9.96
CA VAL A 69 1.30 1.17 -10.91
C VAL A 69 -0.06 1.31 -10.27
N LEU A 70 -0.24 0.83 -9.02
CA LEU A 70 -1.48 1.03 -8.29
C LEU A 70 -1.85 2.52 -8.14
N CYS A 71 -0.88 3.37 -7.79
CA CYS A 71 -1.12 4.81 -7.66
C CYS A 71 -1.59 5.44 -8.99
N LYS A 72 -0.99 5.02 -10.12
CA LYS A 72 -1.42 5.45 -11.47
C LYS A 72 -2.85 5.01 -11.78
N GLU A 73 -3.20 3.75 -11.50
CA GLU A 73 -4.55 3.21 -11.70
C GLU A 73 -5.62 3.96 -10.86
N LEU A 74 -5.25 4.43 -9.68
CA LEU A 74 -6.13 5.19 -8.80
C LEU A 74 -6.12 6.71 -9.06
N ASN A 75 -5.28 7.19 -9.98
CA ASN A 75 -4.98 8.60 -10.20
C ASN A 75 -4.61 9.35 -8.91
N VAL A 76 -3.75 8.72 -8.09
CA VAL A 76 -3.23 9.26 -6.82
C VAL A 76 -1.74 9.56 -6.96
N ASP A 77 -1.33 10.73 -6.49
CA ASP A 77 0.10 11.06 -6.36
C ASP A 77 0.65 10.46 -5.06
N LEU A 78 1.59 9.52 -5.18
CA LEU A 78 2.25 8.85 -4.06
C LEU A 78 2.91 9.85 -3.09
N ARG A 79 3.40 10.98 -3.61
CA ARG A 79 4.08 12.03 -2.80
C ARG A 79 3.11 12.80 -1.90
N ASN A 80 1.82 12.77 -2.21
CA ASN A 80 0.78 13.45 -1.43
C ASN A 80 0.21 12.56 -0.32
N LEU A 81 0.62 11.29 -0.25
CA LEU A 81 0.22 10.39 0.81
C LEU A 81 1.07 10.66 2.05
N ASN A 82 0.44 11.17 3.12
CA ASN A 82 1.11 11.40 4.38
C ASN A 82 1.62 10.08 4.98
N VAL A 83 2.93 10.01 5.25
CA VAL A 83 3.60 8.89 5.90
C VAL A 83 3.63 9.20 7.39
N GLU A 84 2.94 8.38 8.18
CA GLU A 84 2.74 8.62 9.62
C GLU A 84 3.67 7.77 10.49
N GLY A 85 4.54 6.95 9.89
CA GLY A 85 5.52 6.13 10.61
C GLY A 85 4.92 4.84 11.18
N VAL A 86 3.74 4.44 10.70
CA VAL A 86 2.97 3.30 11.22
C VAL A 86 3.71 1.97 11.08
N LEU A 87 4.61 1.83 10.09
CA LEU A 87 5.45 0.64 9.97
C LEU A 87 6.51 0.51 11.09
N LYS A 88 6.83 1.61 11.76
CA LYS A 88 7.88 1.68 12.79
C LYS A 88 7.31 1.83 14.20
N ASP A 89 6.03 2.14 14.32
CA ASP A 89 5.29 2.09 15.59
C ASP A 89 5.04 0.63 15.96
N THR A 90 5.90 0.10 16.83
CA THR A 90 5.79 -1.23 17.46
C THR A 90 5.06 -1.22 18.82
N GLU A 91 4.32 -0.15 19.15
CA GLU A 91 3.48 -0.11 20.35
C GLU A 91 2.14 -0.85 20.18
#